data_AF-A0A2W4TM17-F1
#
_entry.id   AF-A0A2W4TM17-F1
#
_cell.length_a   1.000
_cell.length_b   1.000
_cell.length_c   1.000
_cell.angle_alpha   90.00
_cell.angle_beta   90.00
_cell.angle_gamma   90.00
#
_symmetry.space_group_name_H-M   'P 1'
#
loop_
_entity.id
_entity.type
_entity.pdbx_description
1 polymer ?
#
loop_
_entity_poly.entity_id
_entity_poly.type
_entity_poly.pdbx_seq_one_letter_code
_entity_poly.pdbx_strand_id
1 'polypeptide(L)' 'MSLIAAIGGPAMDRFVEAARRGGVPPSAIHRFVDSRTAAGAVAGLLRPGDVVLVKGSRGTRTDVVVDHLVAVA' A
#
# COMPACT_ATOMS: atom_id res chain seq x y z
N MET A 1 1.69 14.42 4.28
CA MET A 1 2.62 13.80 3.31
C MET A 1 1.98 12.51 2.86
N SER A 2 1.89 12.27 1.56
CA SER A 2 1.18 11.10 1.02
C SER A 2 2.11 9.89 0.95
N LEU A 3 1.60 8.72 1.34
CA LEU A 3 2.31 7.44 1.27
C LEU A 3 1.70 6.54 0.19
N ILE A 4 2.50 5.64 -0.36
CA ILE A 4 2.07 4.62 -1.32
C ILE A 4 2.45 3.24 -0.78
N ALA A 5 1.46 2.38 -0.57
CA ALA A 5 1.66 0.95 -0.34
C ALA A 5 1.53 0.19 -1.67
N ALA A 6 2.67 -0.22 -2.24
CA ALA A 6 2.73 -0.95 -3.51
C ALA A 6 2.71 -2.47 -3.27
N ILE A 7 1.56 -3.11 -3.53
CA ILE A 7 1.29 -4.49 -3.16
C ILE A 7 1.23 -5.40 -4.39
N GLY A 8 2.01 -6.48 -4.39
CA GLY A 8 1.92 -7.53 -5.41
C GLY A 8 3.24 -8.25 -5.69
N GLY A 9 3.23 -9.14 -6.68
CA GLY A 9 4.43 -9.87 -7.11
C GLY A 9 5.47 -8.99 -7.83
N PRO A 10 6.51 -9.59 -8.44
CA PRO A 10 7.66 -8.87 -9.02
C PRO A 10 7.29 -7.77 -10.03
N ALA A 11 6.17 -7.91 -10.74
CA ALA A 11 5.69 -6.89 -11.68
C ALA A 11 5.44 -5.52 -11.03
N MET A 12 5.16 -5.48 -9.72
CA MET A 12 4.93 -4.25 -8.95
C MET A 12 6.21 -3.40 -8.80
N ASP A 13 7.39 -3.97 -9.02
CA ASP A 13 8.65 -3.21 -8.95
C ASP A 13 8.72 -2.15 -10.05
N ARG A 14 8.11 -2.41 -11.21
CA ARG A 14 7.97 -1.42 -12.29
C ARG A 14 7.08 -0.24 -11.89
N PHE A 15 6.06 -0.48 -11.07
CA PHE A 15 5.20 0.58 -10.54
C PHE A 15 5.94 1.46 -9.55
N VAL A 16 6.69 0.86 -8.62
CA VAL A 16 7.54 1.62 -7.66
C VAL A 16 8.54 2.48 -8.40
N GLU A 17 9.20 1.92 -9.40
CA GLU A 17 10.20 2.63 -10.19
C GLU A 17 9.56 3.75 -11.02
N ALA A 18 8.36 3.55 -11.59
CA ALA A 18 7.61 4.63 -12.24
C ALA A 18 7.19 5.74 -11.27
N ALA A 19 6.73 5.39 -10.06
CA ALA A 19 6.36 6.36 -9.03
C ALA A 19 7.57 7.22 -8.61
N ARG A 20 8.76 6.60 -8.46
CA ARG A 20 10.01 7.32 -8.19
C ARG A 20 10.38 8.30 -9.29
N ARG A 21 10.32 7.87 -10.55
CA ARG A 21 10.54 8.77 -11.70
C ARG A 21 9.51 9.90 -11.77
N GLY A 22 8.30 9.66 -11.27
CA GLY A 22 7.25 10.68 -11.09
C GLY A 22 7.48 11.63 -9.92
N GLY A 23 8.60 11.53 -9.19
CA GLY A 23 8.96 12.43 -8.09
C GLY A 23 8.46 11.99 -6.71
N VAL A 24 7.87 10.80 -6.58
CA VAL A 24 7.51 10.27 -5.26
C VAL A 24 8.80 9.89 -4.51
N PRO A 25 9.06 10.46 -3.32
CA PRO A 25 10.30 10.19 -2.60
C PRO A 25 10.35 8.71 -2.19
N PRO A 26 11.54 8.06 -2.23
CA PRO A 26 11.66 6.65 -1.87
C PRO A 26 11.15 6.32 -0.47
N SER A 27 11.25 7.25 0.48
CA SER A 27 10.76 7.11 1.85
C SER A 27 9.23 7.09 1.97
N ALA A 28 8.49 7.50 0.92
CA ALA A 28 7.04 7.46 0.90
C ALA A 28 6.46 6.20 0.22
N ILE A 29 7.30 5.31 -0.30
CA ILE A 29 6.86 4.10 -1.01
C ILE A 29 7.23 2.87 -0.20
N HIS A 30 6.21 2.12 0.22
CA HIS A 30 6.36 0.86 0.96
C HIS A 30 5.94 -0.30 0.04
N ARG A 31 6.88 -1.21 -0.24
CA ARG A 31 6.70 -2.31 -1.19
C ARG A 31 6.39 -3.62 -0.43
N PHE A 32 5.29 -4.28 -0.77
CA PHE A 32 4.84 -5.52 -0.10
C PHE A 32 4.53 -6.64 -1.10
N VAL A 33 5.04 -7.84 -0.84
CA VAL A 33 4.83 -8.99 -1.75
C VAL A 33 3.35 -9.39 -1.88
N ASP A 34 2.56 -9.18 -0.83
CA ASP A 34 1.13 -9.51 -0.81
C ASP A 34 0.33 -8.65 0.18
N SER A 35 -1.00 -8.76 0.10
CA SER A 35 -1.92 -7.98 0.95
C SER A 35 -1.87 -8.37 2.43
N ARG A 36 -1.43 -9.59 2.76
CA ARG A 36 -1.34 -10.05 4.15
C ARG A 36 -0.18 -9.38 4.88
N THR A 37 0.99 -9.32 4.23
CA THR A 37 2.18 -8.64 4.74
C THR A 37 1.99 -7.12 4.76
N ALA A 38 1.23 -6.57 3.81
CA ALA A 38 0.92 -5.15 3.77
C ALA A 38 -0.01 -4.71 4.91
N ALA A 39 -1.06 -5.48 5.23
CA ALA A 39 -2.14 -5.05 6.11
C ALA A 39 -1.67 -4.47 7.45
N GLY A 40 -0.87 -5.23 8.20
CA GLY A 40 -0.36 -4.77 9.51
C GLY A 40 0.61 -3.60 9.40
N ALA A 41 1.47 -3.60 8.38
CA ALA A 41 2.41 -2.51 8.17
C ALA A 41 1.70 -1.20 7.80
N VAL A 42 0.66 -1.27 6.96
CA VAL A 42 -0.13 -0.09 6.59
C VAL A 42 -0.86 0.47 7.80
N ALA A 43 -1.46 -0.37 8.66
CA ALA A 43 -2.13 0.09 9.87
C ALA A 43 -1.21 0.94 10.77
N GLY A 44 0.04 0.51 10.95
CA GLY A 44 1.03 1.25 11.75
C GLY A 44 1.54 2.55 11.13
N LEU A 45 1.26 2.81 9.84
CA LEU A 45 1.66 4.04 9.15
C LEU A 45 0.57 5.12 9.20
N LEU A 46 -0.69 4.74 9.42
CA LEU A 46 -1.83 5.65 9.42
C LEU A 46 -1.86 6.52 10.68
N ARG A 47 -2.37 7.74 10.50
CA ARG A 47 -2.60 8.72 11.57
C ARG A 47 -4.08 9.12 11.58
N PRO A 48 -4.62 9.57 12.73
CA PRO A 48 -5.97 10.12 12.78
C PRO A 48 -6.17 11.23 11.75
N GLY A 49 -7.22 11.12 10.95
CA GLY A 49 -7.54 12.06 9.88
C GLY A 49 -6.95 11.73 8.50
N ASP A 50 -6.13 10.68 8.38
CA ASP A 50 -5.67 10.21 7.07
C ASP A 50 -6.84 9.68 6.22
N VAL A 51 -6.73 9.88 4.90
CA VAL A 51 -7.66 9.33 3.90
C VAL A 51 -6.94 8.25 3.11
N VAL A 52 -7.53 7.06 3.06
CA VAL A 52 -6.94 5.89 2.38
C VAL A 52 -7.73 5.57 1.12
N LEU A 53 -7.05 5.61 -0.03
CA LEU A 53 -7.55 5.08 -1.29
C LEU A 53 -6.99 3.68 -1.54
N VAL A 54 -7.86 2.68 -1.66
CA VAL A 54 -7.47 1.31 -1.99
C VAL A 54 -7.85 0.97 -3.42
N LYS A 55 -6.85 0.56 -4.21
CA LYS A 55 -7.05 0.07 -5.58
C LYS A 55 -6.26 -1.22 -5.80
N GLY A 56 -6.93 -2.23 -6.34
CA GLY A 56 -6.31 -3.49 -6.73
C GLY A 56 -7.09 -4.19 -7.85
N SER A 57 -6.50 -5.24 -8.43
CA SER A 57 -7.23 -6.24 -9.22
C SER A 57 -7.73 -7.35 -8.28
N ARG A 58 -8.76 -8.10 -8.70
CA ARG A 58 -9.35 -9.19 -7.87
C ARG A 58 -8.29 -10.16 -7.31
N GLY A 59 -7.27 -10.52 -8.10
CA GLY A 59 -6.22 -11.44 -7.68
C GLY A 59 -5.27 -10.88 -6.62
N THR A 60 -5.14 -9.56 -6.48
CA THR A 60 -4.28 -8.94 -5.46
C THR A 60 -4.89 -9.01 -4.06
N ARG A 61 -6.22 -9.21 -3.99
CA ARG A 61 -6.96 -9.35 -2.74
C ARG A 61 -6.76 -8.17 -1.78
N THR A 62 -6.85 -6.94 -2.29
CA THR A 62 -6.68 -5.73 -1.48
C THR A 62 -7.82 -5.52 -0.46
N ASP A 63 -8.92 -6.27 -0.61
CA ASP A 63 -9.97 -6.43 0.42
C ASP A 63 -9.36 -6.85 1.77
N VAL A 64 -8.36 -7.72 1.78
CA VAL A 64 -7.68 -8.15 3.02
C VAL A 64 -7.05 -6.99 3.78
N VAL A 65 -6.54 -5.96 3.07
CA VAL A 65 -5.99 -4.76 3.71
C VAL A 65 -7.13 -3.93 4.28
N VAL A 66 -8.20 -3.72 3.52
CA VAL A 66 -9.37 -2.93 3.97
C VAL A 66 -9.98 -3.56 5.21
N ASP A 67 -10.25 -4.87 5.18
CA ASP A 67 -10.85 -5.60 6.30
C ASP A 67 -9.99 -5.46 7.57
N HIS A 68 -8.67 -5.57 7.43
CA HIS A 68 -7.75 -5.40 8.56
C HIS A 68 -7.79 -3.98 9.11
N LEU A 69 -7.74 -2.96 8.24
CA LEU A 69 -7.77 -1.56 8.67
C LEU A 69 -9.07 -1.20 9.38
N VAL A 70 -10.21 -1.70 8.90
CA VAL A 70 -11.52 -1.49 9.55
C VAL A 70 -11.61 -2.20 10.90
N ALA A 71 -10.94 -3.35 11.05
CA ALA A 71 -10.96 -4.12 12.31
C ALA A 71 -10.09 -3.51 13.42
N VAL A 72 -9.13 -2.64 13.08
CA VAL A 72 -8.18 -2.03 14.03
C VAL A 72 -8.31 -0.51 14.17
N ALA A 73 -9.20 0.11 13.40
CA ALA A 73 -9.57 1.52 13.51
C ALA A 73 -10.53 1.74 14.68
#